data_AF-A0A328ZFC2-F1
#
_entry.id   AF-A0A328ZFC2-F1
#
_cell.length_a   1.000
_cell.length_b   1.000
_cell.length_c   1.000
_cell.angle_alpha   90.00
_cell.angle_beta   90.00
_cell.angle_gamma   90.00
#
_symmetry.space_group_name_H-M   'P 1'
#
loop_
_entity.id
_entity.type
_entity.pdbx_description
1 polymer ?
#
loop_
_entity_poly.entity_id
_entity_poly.type
_entity_poly.pdbx_seq_one_letter_code
_entity_poly.pdbx_strand_id
1 'polypeptide(L)'
;MRVCLATILSRLNPSISVRSNAPENALQGSKKTPGARPGKKLRNASLSGLAGHSRPETPAQSAAPAPRAKLQKIARQIGQDAIIYRQVQKRLNDHLRNLHPDTGFKNEVHFSDASLAELESILRHISVSPHLLEESRGKSATTPLFTKTLLMPLLDGGQLRLHEFSAGGGAQQGEEDPHMHRWNLKTEHIKGAYVQQIHEETQAGAPGAQPHQKYRLEATPRYKTERQFTYLGEVPMRQSARKLYSEGQAPHDFPLSEIHSVADLGTHVGTSITLARTGKAVHADSISYNVSPEIRTTNPLGRAPGEQQFIEAIQRSIAMLQLVQLRRDLEAHLRGKEPSSLTEGERRHLEDAKAPNYFETSLLPALATLDLALEAGEPSQEFSESTIAHLRSSLERIQETPLHRIVAENDAHIGAGLFSTELNDLDQLKALIAAH
;
A
#
# COMPACT_ATOMS: atom_id res chain seq x y z
N MET A 1 -21.49 -0.81 19.06
CA MET A 1 -22.80 -0.11 19.10
C MET A 1 -23.40 -0.16 17.69
N ARG A 2 -24.58 -0.77 17.50
CA ARG A 2 -25.26 -0.83 16.20
C ARG A 2 -26.00 0.50 15.96
N VAL A 3 -25.51 1.32 15.02
CA VAL A 3 -26.27 2.44 14.45
C VAL A 3 -26.06 2.44 12.92
N CYS A 4 -27.16 2.70 12.21
CA CYS A 4 -27.47 2.31 10.85
C CYS A 4 -26.62 2.97 9.74
N LEU A 5 -25.86 2.15 9.00
CA LEU A 5 -25.30 2.53 7.68
C LEU A 5 -26.31 2.28 6.52
N ALA A 6 -27.41 1.58 6.79
CA ALA A 6 -28.38 1.15 5.76
C ALA A 6 -29.22 2.30 5.15
N THR A 7 -29.26 3.47 5.77
CA THR A 7 -30.05 4.61 5.25
C THR A 7 -29.31 5.38 4.14
N ILE A 8 -27.98 5.27 4.08
CA ILE A 8 -27.13 6.07 3.17
C ILE A 8 -27.14 5.55 1.72
N LEU A 9 -27.35 4.25 1.49
CA LEU A 9 -27.39 3.66 0.14
C LEU A 9 -28.65 4.00 -0.67
N SER A 10 -29.70 4.54 -0.03
CA SER A 10 -30.98 4.85 -0.71
C SER A 10 -31.03 6.23 -1.38
N ARG A 11 -30.04 7.11 -1.16
CA ARG A 11 -30.04 8.48 -1.69
C ARG A 11 -29.09 8.72 -2.87
N LEU A 12 -28.36 7.69 -3.32
CA LEU A 12 -27.39 7.80 -4.42
C LEU A 12 -27.71 6.94 -5.66
N ASN A 13 -28.85 6.24 -5.73
CA ASN A 13 -29.27 5.53 -6.95
C ASN A 13 -30.79 5.29 -7.00
N PRO A 14 -31.58 6.09 -7.75
CA PRO A 14 -32.88 5.63 -8.18
C PRO A 14 -32.69 4.78 -9.44
N SER A 15 -32.95 3.49 -9.31
CA SER A 15 -33.02 2.43 -10.33
C SER A 15 -31.81 1.49 -10.43
N ILE A 16 -31.96 0.31 -9.82
CA ILE A 16 -31.81 -1.00 -10.47
C ILE A 16 -32.63 -1.97 -9.60
N SER A 17 -33.82 -2.32 -10.09
CA SER A 17 -34.54 -3.49 -9.60
C SER A 17 -33.91 -4.71 -10.26
N VAL A 18 -33.53 -5.68 -9.43
CA VAL A 18 -33.07 -7.01 -9.82
C VAL A 18 -34.11 -7.70 -10.69
N ARG A 19 -33.66 -8.31 -11.80
CA ARG A 19 -34.15 -9.64 -12.23
C ARG A 19 -33.13 -10.34 -13.13
N SER A 20 -32.85 -11.57 -12.72
CA SER A 20 -31.99 -12.56 -13.34
C SER A 20 -32.54 -13.07 -14.67
N ASN A 21 -31.64 -13.40 -15.60
CA ASN A 21 -31.51 -14.70 -16.29
C ASN A 21 -30.69 -14.51 -17.59
N ALA A 22 -29.64 -15.32 -17.76
CA ALA A 22 -29.02 -15.62 -19.06
C ALA A 22 -29.86 -16.73 -19.79
N PRO A 23 -29.56 -17.19 -21.02
CA PRO A 23 -28.49 -16.83 -21.96
C PRO A 23 -28.92 -16.71 -23.45
N GLU A 24 -27.93 -16.60 -24.35
CA GLU A 24 -27.86 -17.00 -25.78
C GLU A 24 -27.87 -15.96 -26.92
N ASN A 25 -26.74 -16.01 -27.66
CA ASN A 25 -26.54 -16.01 -29.12
C ASN A 25 -26.89 -14.84 -30.06
N ALA A 26 -25.93 -14.65 -30.98
CA ALA A 26 -26.03 -14.31 -32.41
C ALA A 26 -25.94 -12.82 -32.87
N LEU A 27 -24.80 -12.56 -33.54
CA LEU A 27 -24.63 -12.10 -34.93
C LEU A 27 -25.24 -10.78 -35.46
N GLN A 28 -24.36 -10.04 -36.16
CA GLN A 28 -24.60 -9.06 -37.25
C GLN A 28 -25.27 -7.74 -36.83
N GLY A 29 -24.93 -6.55 -37.31
CA GLY A 29 -24.27 -6.12 -38.54
C GLY A 29 -25.07 -4.96 -39.11
N SER A 30 -24.39 -3.96 -39.67
CA SER A 30 -24.88 -2.93 -40.60
C SER A 30 -25.22 -1.51 -40.07
N LYS A 31 -24.99 -0.59 -41.01
CA LYS A 31 -24.82 0.86 -40.96
C LYS A 31 -26.15 1.58 -41.25
N LYS A 32 -26.30 2.82 -40.73
CA LYS A 32 -26.57 4.10 -41.43
C LYS A 32 -27.49 5.03 -40.63
N THR A 33 -27.00 6.26 -40.40
CA THR A 33 -27.70 7.54 -40.18
C THR A 33 -28.51 7.96 -41.43
N PRO A 34 -29.37 9.02 -41.44
CA PRO A 34 -29.43 10.23 -40.57
C PRO A 34 -30.85 10.77 -40.20
N GLY A 35 -30.91 11.81 -39.35
CA GLY A 35 -32.00 12.82 -39.44
C GLY A 35 -32.53 13.43 -38.12
N ALA A 36 -32.44 14.77 -38.04
CA ALA A 36 -33.28 15.70 -37.28
C ALA A 36 -33.11 15.87 -35.73
N ARG A 37 -32.53 17.02 -35.38
CA ARG A 37 -32.73 17.83 -34.15
C ARG A 37 -34.13 18.48 -34.19
N PRO A 38 -34.80 18.81 -33.05
CA PRO A 38 -34.27 19.80 -32.10
C PRO A 38 -34.60 19.59 -30.60
N GLY A 39 -33.83 20.29 -29.76
CA GLY A 39 -34.33 20.88 -28.51
C GLY A 39 -34.28 20.02 -27.25
N LYS A 40 -33.20 20.16 -26.46
CA LYS A 40 -33.22 20.68 -25.08
C LYS A 40 -31.80 20.60 -24.51
N LYS A 41 -31.26 21.77 -24.16
CA LYS A 41 -29.97 21.92 -23.48
C LYS A 41 -30.10 21.36 -22.07
N LEU A 42 -29.51 20.21 -21.78
CA LEU A 42 -29.12 19.89 -20.41
C LEU A 42 -27.91 20.77 -20.09
N ARG A 43 -28.07 21.63 -19.09
CA ARG A 43 -27.00 22.45 -18.54
C ARG A 43 -26.09 21.55 -17.70
N ASN A 44 -24.81 21.56 -18.04
CA ASN A 44 -23.73 21.13 -17.16
C ASN A 44 -23.80 21.96 -15.86
N ALA A 45 -23.89 21.29 -14.71
CA ALA A 45 -23.66 21.92 -13.42
C ALA A 45 -22.15 21.97 -13.18
N SER A 46 -21.53 23.03 -13.69
CA SER A 46 -20.21 23.48 -13.27
C SER A 46 -20.33 24.34 -12.01
N LEU A 47 -19.51 24.00 -11.03
CA LEU A 47 -18.98 24.82 -9.94
C LEU A 47 -19.10 26.33 -10.16
N SER A 48 -19.82 27.03 -9.27
CA SER A 48 -19.53 28.36 -8.69
C SER A 48 -20.82 29.00 -8.18
N GLY A 49 -20.86 29.42 -6.92
CA GLY A 49 -21.98 30.21 -6.43
C GLY A 49 -21.94 30.56 -4.94
N LEU A 50 -20.95 31.35 -4.50
CA LEU A 50 -21.11 32.23 -3.34
C LEU A 50 -20.40 33.56 -3.63
N ALA A 51 -21.19 34.61 -3.90
CA ALA A 51 -20.76 35.99 -3.74
C ALA A 51 -21.97 36.92 -3.48
N GLY A 52 -21.95 37.59 -2.33
CA GLY A 52 -22.56 38.90 -2.09
C GLY A 52 -23.84 38.90 -1.23
N HIS A 53 -24.10 39.83 -0.29
CA HIS A 53 -23.53 41.15 0.04
C HIS A 53 -23.78 41.43 1.54
N SER A 54 -22.92 42.13 2.30
CA SER A 54 -22.80 43.61 2.40
C SER A 54 -21.46 44.01 3.11
N ARG A 55 -20.40 44.49 2.43
CA ARG A 55 -19.94 45.88 2.09
C ARG A 55 -19.32 46.72 3.25
N PRO A 56 -18.28 47.55 3.04
CA PRO A 56 -17.01 47.35 2.32
C PRO A 56 -15.78 47.76 3.15
N GLU A 57 -14.76 46.89 3.27
CA GLU A 57 -13.36 47.33 3.39
C GLU A 57 -12.51 46.49 2.44
N THR A 58 -11.63 47.17 1.72
CA THR A 58 -10.85 46.72 0.56
C THR A 58 -10.08 45.41 0.80
N PRO A 59 -10.25 44.36 -0.04
CA PRO A 59 -9.55 43.10 0.16
C PRO A 59 -8.19 43.09 -0.53
N ALA A 60 -7.15 42.69 0.20
CA ALA A 60 -5.94 42.13 -0.39
C ALA A 60 -6.33 40.79 -1.06
N GLN A 61 -6.59 40.85 -2.37
CA GLN A 61 -6.84 39.67 -3.19
C GLN A 61 -5.58 38.80 -3.19
N SER A 62 -5.66 37.63 -2.55
CA SER A 62 -4.80 36.49 -2.86
C SER A 62 -5.06 36.09 -4.32
N ALA A 63 -4.26 36.64 -5.23
CA ALA A 63 -4.31 36.29 -6.64
C ALA A 63 -3.86 34.84 -6.79
N ALA A 64 -4.72 33.99 -7.36
CA ALA A 64 -4.31 32.66 -7.81
C ALA A 64 -3.02 32.80 -8.64
N PRO A 65 -1.97 32.01 -8.35
CA PRO A 65 -0.68 32.20 -9.02
C PRO A 65 -0.88 32.07 -10.53
N ALA A 66 -0.42 33.10 -11.26
CA ALA A 66 -0.48 33.12 -12.71
C ALA A 66 0.03 31.79 -13.29
N PRO A 67 -0.51 31.28 -14.42
CA PRO A 67 -0.14 29.97 -14.97
C PRO A 67 1.37 29.71 -15.05
N ARG A 68 2.15 30.76 -15.31
CA ARG A 68 3.62 30.74 -15.30
C ARG A 68 4.23 30.43 -13.92
N ALA A 69 3.70 31.01 -12.84
CA ALA A 69 4.16 30.74 -11.48
C ALA A 69 3.83 29.31 -11.04
N LYS A 70 2.66 28.78 -11.44
CA LYS A 70 2.30 27.36 -11.21
C LYS A 70 3.26 26.42 -11.95
N LEU A 71 3.54 26.68 -13.22
CA LEU A 71 4.50 25.89 -14.01
C LEU A 71 5.92 25.96 -13.43
N GLN A 72 6.37 27.13 -12.97
CA GLN A 72 7.66 27.27 -12.30
C GLN A 72 7.73 26.47 -10.99
N LYS A 73 6.66 26.47 -10.19
CA LYS A 73 6.59 25.66 -8.97
C LYS A 73 6.70 24.16 -9.29
N ILE A 74 5.96 23.70 -10.29
CA ILE A 74 6.02 22.30 -10.76
C ILE A 74 7.43 21.94 -11.24
N ALA A 75 8.03 22.77 -12.09
CA ALA A 75 9.38 22.52 -12.61
C ALA A 75 10.44 22.48 -11.49
N ARG A 76 10.32 23.37 -10.49
CA ARG A 76 11.19 23.35 -9.30
C ARG A 76 11.02 22.06 -8.51
N GLN A 77 9.78 21.61 -8.27
CA GLN A 77 9.50 20.37 -7.56
C GLN A 77 10.10 19.16 -8.29
N ILE A 78 9.91 19.07 -9.62
CA ILE A 78 10.50 18.00 -10.44
C ILE A 78 12.02 17.99 -10.30
N GLY A 79 12.66 19.18 -10.33
CA GLY A 79 14.09 19.31 -10.13
C GLY A 79 14.56 18.85 -8.74
N GLN A 80 13.80 19.21 -7.69
CA GLN A 80 14.08 18.80 -6.30
C GLN A 80 13.93 17.29 -6.11
N ASP A 81 12.84 16.70 -6.61
CA ASP A 81 12.57 15.27 -6.54
C ASP A 81 13.68 14.47 -7.25
N ALA A 82 14.18 14.97 -8.38
CA ALA A 82 15.32 14.37 -9.09
C ALA A 82 16.63 14.44 -8.28
N ILE A 83 16.87 15.53 -7.55
CA ILE A 83 18.04 15.67 -6.66
C ILE A 83 17.93 14.69 -5.51
N ILE A 84 16.78 14.61 -4.84
CA ILE A 84 16.51 13.69 -3.74
C ILE A 84 16.73 12.25 -4.19
N TYR A 85 16.17 11.86 -5.35
CA TYR A 85 16.37 10.52 -5.92
C TYR A 85 17.86 10.17 -6.02
N ARG A 86 18.68 11.06 -6.60
CA ARG A 86 20.13 10.84 -6.75
C ARG A 86 20.85 10.80 -5.41
N GLN A 87 20.45 11.63 -4.44
CA GLN A 87 21.05 11.69 -3.11
C GLN A 87 20.78 10.40 -2.33
N VAL A 88 19.53 9.93 -2.30
CA VAL A 88 19.15 8.67 -1.66
C VAL A 88 19.89 7.51 -2.32
N GLN A 89 19.88 7.44 -3.66
CA GLN A 89 20.58 6.38 -4.38
C GLN A 89 22.09 6.40 -4.10
N LYS A 90 22.72 7.58 -4.05
CA LYS A 90 24.14 7.71 -3.70
C LYS A 90 24.40 7.24 -2.26
N ARG A 91 23.62 7.70 -1.27
CA ARG A 91 23.75 7.32 0.14
C ARG A 91 23.66 5.80 0.30
N LEU A 92 22.63 5.19 -0.29
CA LEU A 92 22.46 3.74 -0.26
C LEU A 92 23.64 3.01 -0.91
N ASN A 93 24.13 3.49 -2.05
CA ASN A 93 25.28 2.89 -2.74
C ASN A 93 26.60 3.05 -1.99
N ASP A 94 26.81 4.16 -1.31
CA ASP A 94 28.02 4.41 -0.53
C ASP A 94 28.09 3.45 0.68
N HIS A 95 26.96 3.09 1.29
CA HIS A 95 26.89 2.02 2.29
C HIS A 95 27.31 0.64 1.74
N LEU A 96 27.20 0.41 0.42
CA LEU A 96 27.51 -0.89 -0.16
C LEU A 96 28.99 -1.10 -0.41
N ARG A 97 29.76 -0.02 -0.51
CA ARG A 97 31.21 -0.10 -0.78
C ARG A 97 31.97 -0.84 0.32
N ASN A 98 31.38 -0.94 1.50
CA ASN A 98 31.97 -1.56 2.67
C ASN A 98 31.46 -2.99 2.94
N LEU A 99 30.50 -3.49 2.15
CA LEU A 99 29.92 -4.81 2.36
C LEU A 99 30.77 -5.93 1.74
N HIS A 100 31.00 -7.00 2.50
CA HIS A 100 31.62 -8.22 1.98
C HIS A 100 30.64 -8.98 1.04
N PRO A 101 31.01 -9.23 -0.23
CA PRO A 101 30.15 -9.87 -1.22
C PRO A 101 29.64 -11.26 -0.81
N ASP A 102 30.44 -11.98 -0.03
CA ASP A 102 30.25 -13.40 0.26
C ASP A 102 29.36 -13.66 1.48
N THR A 103 29.04 -12.62 2.26
CA THR A 103 28.31 -12.77 3.52
C THR A 103 26.90 -12.20 3.53
N GLY A 104 26.48 -11.50 2.46
CA GLY A 104 25.21 -10.79 2.43
C GLY A 104 25.15 -9.62 3.42
N PHE A 105 23.96 -9.03 3.60
CA PHE A 105 23.73 -7.80 4.38
C PHE A 105 23.87 -7.95 5.90
N LYS A 106 24.86 -8.72 6.36
CA LYS A 106 25.08 -8.94 7.80
C LYS A 106 25.28 -7.59 8.49
N ASN A 107 24.26 -7.20 9.24
CA ASN A 107 24.25 -6.19 10.29
C ASN A 107 24.58 -4.73 9.91
N GLU A 108 24.92 -4.40 8.66
CA GLU A 108 25.50 -3.08 8.35
C GLU A 108 24.57 -2.09 7.62
N VAL A 109 23.35 -2.50 7.27
CA VAL A 109 22.41 -1.59 6.59
C VAL A 109 21.12 -1.51 7.39
N HIS A 110 20.91 -0.35 8.04
CA HIS A 110 19.63 0.05 8.61
C HIS A 110 18.89 0.88 7.54
N PHE A 111 17.70 0.44 7.13
CA PHE A 111 16.89 1.09 6.08
C PHE A 111 16.20 2.39 6.50
N SER A 112 16.55 2.92 7.68
CA SER A 112 16.30 4.31 8.09
C SER A 112 16.89 5.35 7.13
N ASP A 113 17.62 4.92 6.10
CA ASP A 113 18.24 5.74 5.06
C ASP A 113 17.28 6.41 4.09
N ALA A 114 15.96 6.18 4.13
CA ALA A 114 15.01 6.98 3.34
C ALA A 114 13.80 7.35 4.20
N SER A 115 13.66 8.65 4.49
CA SER A 115 12.49 9.20 5.17
C SER A 115 11.22 9.06 4.30
N LEU A 116 10.04 9.11 4.93
CA LEU A 116 8.76 9.08 4.20
C LEU A 116 8.71 10.17 3.12
N ALA A 117 9.20 11.37 3.41
CA ALA A 117 9.28 12.47 2.46
C ALA A 117 10.18 12.16 1.26
N GLU A 118 11.32 11.49 1.49
CA GLU A 118 12.20 11.05 0.40
C GLU A 118 11.54 9.96 -0.47
N LEU A 119 10.85 9.00 0.14
CA LEU A 119 10.09 7.97 -0.58
C LEU A 119 9.00 8.58 -1.45
N GLU A 120 8.24 9.55 -0.93
CA GLU A 120 7.26 10.30 -1.71
C GLU A 120 7.92 11.03 -2.89
N SER A 121 9.05 11.71 -2.67
CA SER A 121 9.79 12.40 -3.73
C SER A 121 10.32 11.45 -4.79
N ILE A 122 10.79 10.27 -4.41
CA ILE A 122 11.21 9.21 -5.35
C ILE A 122 10.03 8.77 -6.21
N LEU A 123 8.88 8.47 -5.59
CA LEU A 123 7.67 8.05 -6.30
C LEU A 123 7.16 9.14 -7.27
N ARG A 124 7.15 10.41 -6.83
CA ARG A 124 6.83 11.56 -7.71
C ARG A 124 7.83 11.69 -8.87
N HIS A 125 9.12 11.49 -8.61
CA HIS A 125 10.12 11.55 -9.67
C HIS A 125 9.93 10.45 -10.72
N ILE A 126 9.62 9.23 -10.28
CA ILE A 126 9.34 8.08 -11.15
C ILE A 126 8.12 8.38 -12.03
N SER A 127 7.03 8.91 -11.48
CA SER A 127 5.78 9.11 -12.23
C SER A 127 5.87 10.16 -13.35
N VAL A 128 6.85 11.06 -13.28
CA VAL A 128 7.04 12.13 -14.27
C VAL A 128 8.24 11.92 -15.19
N SER A 129 9.05 10.89 -14.96
CA SER A 129 10.29 10.61 -15.71
C SER A 129 10.11 9.38 -16.61
N PRO A 130 9.96 9.53 -17.93
CA PRO A 130 9.59 8.42 -18.82
C PRO A 130 10.49 7.18 -18.70
N HIS A 131 11.81 7.38 -18.63
CA HIS A 131 12.77 6.29 -18.46
C HIS A 131 12.60 5.55 -17.11
N LEU A 132 12.46 6.30 -16.01
CA LEU A 132 12.29 5.69 -14.68
C LEU A 132 10.93 5.02 -14.55
N LEU A 133 9.88 5.61 -15.13
CA LEU A 133 8.55 5.02 -15.17
C LEU A 133 8.56 3.68 -15.90
N GLU A 134 9.19 3.62 -17.07
CA GLU A 134 9.30 2.37 -17.83
C GLU A 134 10.11 1.30 -17.08
N GLU A 135 11.25 1.68 -16.50
CA GLU A 135 12.08 0.76 -15.73
C GLU A 135 11.34 0.23 -14.48
N SER A 136 10.75 1.15 -13.71
CA SER A 136 10.03 0.82 -12.49
C SER A 136 8.83 -0.09 -12.81
N ARG A 137 8.01 0.28 -13.79
CA ARG A 137 6.86 -0.51 -14.24
C ARG A 137 7.26 -1.91 -14.69
N GLY A 138 8.34 -2.04 -15.45
CA GLY A 138 8.82 -3.32 -15.99
C GLY A 138 9.38 -4.29 -14.95
N LYS A 139 9.65 -3.83 -13.72
CA LYS A 139 10.23 -4.63 -12.61
C LYS A 139 9.32 -4.67 -11.37
N SER A 140 8.19 -3.99 -11.42
CA SER A 140 7.17 -3.94 -10.37
C SER A 140 6.08 -4.98 -10.58
N ALA A 141 5.33 -5.28 -9.53
CA ALA A 141 4.15 -6.12 -9.60
C ALA A 141 2.98 -5.40 -8.90
N THR A 142 1.81 -5.40 -9.53
CA THR A 142 0.59 -4.77 -9.00
C THR A 142 -0.57 -5.75 -9.15
N THR A 143 -1.24 -6.04 -8.05
CA THR A 143 -2.41 -6.91 -7.96
C THR A 143 -3.44 -6.28 -7.02
N PRO A 144 -4.68 -6.79 -6.96
CA PRO A 144 -5.64 -6.36 -5.94
C PRO A 144 -5.17 -6.60 -4.49
N LEU A 145 -4.28 -7.56 -4.26
CA LEU A 145 -3.83 -7.96 -2.92
C LEU A 145 -2.55 -7.24 -2.49
N PHE A 146 -1.70 -6.87 -3.45
CA PHE A 146 -0.43 -6.22 -3.16
C PHE A 146 0.11 -5.40 -4.33
N THR A 147 0.97 -4.44 -4.00
CA THR A 147 1.83 -3.70 -4.92
C THR A 147 3.27 -3.79 -4.45
N LYS A 148 4.18 -4.23 -5.31
CA LYS A 148 5.64 -4.24 -5.10
C LYS A 148 6.30 -3.33 -6.13
N THR A 149 6.50 -2.08 -5.77
CA THR A 149 7.03 -1.02 -6.64
C THR A 149 8.54 -0.95 -6.57
N LEU A 150 9.23 -1.05 -7.71
CA LEU A 150 10.65 -0.72 -7.79
C LEU A 150 10.84 0.79 -7.59
N LEU A 151 11.64 1.16 -6.60
CA LEU A 151 12.03 2.55 -6.37
C LEU A 151 13.30 2.91 -7.12
N MET A 152 14.36 2.10 -7.00
CA MET A 152 15.63 2.35 -7.69
C MET A 152 16.51 1.09 -7.76
N PRO A 153 17.36 0.97 -8.80
CA PRO A 153 18.45 0.00 -8.82
C PRO A 153 19.64 0.47 -7.96
N LEU A 154 20.44 -0.48 -7.49
CA LEU A 154 21.66 -0.26 -6.71
C LEU A 154 22.89 -0.81 -7.47
N LEU A 155 24.09 -0.30 -7.14
CA LEU A 155 25.34 -0.63 -7.84
C LEU A 155 25.77 -2.10 -7.66
N ASP A 156 25.33 -2.75 -6.58
CA ASP A 156 25.58 -4.18 -6.34
C ASP A 156 24.72 -5.11 -7.20
N GLY A 157 23.85 -4.55 -8.07
CA GLY A 157 22.85 -5.31 -8.82
C GLY A 157 21.58 -5.58 -8.01
N GLY A 158 21.51 -5.08 -6.78
CA GLY A 158 20.34 -5.06 -5.92
C GLY A 158 19.33 -3.96 -6.29
N GLN A 159 18.25 -3.89 -5.51
CA GLN A 159 17.12 -3.00 -5.76
C GLN A 159 16.49 -2.55 -4.45
N LEU A 160 15.99 -1.32 -4.43
CA LEU A 160 15.09 -0.83 -3.39
C LEU A 160 13.65 -0.90 -3.90
N ARG A 161 12.75 -1.40 -3.06
CA ARG A 161 11.33 -1.63 -3.39
C ARG A 161 10.43 -1.15 -2.25
N LEU A 162 9.29 -0.57 -2.62
CA LEU A 162 8.18 -0.35 -1.69
C LEU A 162 7.18 -1.47 -1.87
N HIS A 163 6.85 -2.17 -0.81
CA HIS A 163 5.78 -3.16 -0.79
C HIS A 163 4.58 -2.59 -0.03
N GLU A 164 3.40 -2.76 -0.61
CA GLU A 164 2.10 -2.44 -0.02
C GLU A 164 1.25 -3.71 -0.11
N PHE A 165 0.82 -4.22 1.04
CA PHE A 165 -0.01 -5.41 1.17
C PHE A 165 -1.37 -5.01 1.73
N SER A 166 -2.44 -5.32 1.00
CA SER A 166 -3.80 -4.91 1.35
C SER A 166 -4.31 -5.64 2.60
N ALA A 167 -5.10 -4.93 3.42
CA ALA A 167 -5.77 -5.48 4.59
C ALA A 167 -6.69 -6.69 4.31
N GLY A 168 -7.35 -6.70 3.15
CA GLY A 168 -8.32 -7.72 2.77
C GLY A 168 -7.74 -8.86 1.93
N GLY A 169 -6.42 -8.91 1.80
CA GLY A 169 -5.77 -9.89 0.93
C GLY A 169 -5.06 -10.98 1.73
N GLY A 170 -5.46 -12.23 1.49
CA GLY A 170 -4.61 -13.39 1.76
C GLY A 170 -3.20 -13.08 1.27
N ALA A 171 -2.23 -13.32 2.13
CA ALA A 171 -0.86 -12.88 1.97
C ALA A 171 -0.36 -13.24 0.57
N GLN A 172 -0.15 -12.19 -0.24
CA GLN A 172 0.98 -12.15 -1.16
C GLN A 172 1.10 -13.30 -2.21
N GLN A 173 0.02 -14.04 -2.52
CA GLN A 173 0.03 -15.21 -3.40
C GLN A 173 1.17 -16.21 -3.09
N GLY A 174 2.30 -16.07 -3.78
CA GLY A 174 3.45 -16.99 -3.68
C GLY A 174 4.38 -16.75 -2.49
N GLU A 175 4.12 -15.76 -1.62
CA GLU A 175 4.91 -15.61 -0.38
C GLU A 175 4.26 -16.37 0.80
N GLU A 176 3.00 -16.78 0.69
CA GLU A 176 2.37 -17.74 1.61
C GLU A 176 2.92 -19.16 1.42
N ASP A 177 3.32 -19.48 0.20
CA ASP A 177 4.03 -20.71 -0.11
C ASP A 177 5.47 -20.61 0.44
N PRO A 178 5.98 -21.66 1.11
CA PRO A 178 7.37 -21.67 1.55
C PRO A 178 8.31 -21.51 0.35
N HIS A 179 9.37 -20.71 0.52
CA HIS A 179 10.33 -20.46 -0.53
C HIS A 179 11.70 -20.04 0.03
N MET A 180 12.69 -20.02 -0.86
CA MET A 180 14.04 -19.51 -0.62
C MET A 180 14.40 -18.48 -1.68
N HIS A 181 14.91 -17.33 -1.24
CA HIS A 181 15.41 -16.30 -2.15
C HIS A 181 16.80 -16.67 -2.66
N ARG A 182 17.07 -16.39 -3.93
CA ARG A 182 18.42 -16.49 -4.49
C ARG A 182 19.30 -15.26 -4.22
N TRP A 183 18.73 -14.23 -3.60
CA TRP A 183 19.38 -12.96 -3.24
C TRP A 183 19.11 -12.64 -1.79
N ASN A 184 20.00 -11.88 -1.16
CA ASN A 184 19.76 -11.37 0.18
C ASN A 184 18.59 -10.38 0.14
N LEU A 185 17.67 -10.49 1.08
CA LEU A 185 16.55 -9.58 1.23
C LEU A 185 16.57 -9.03 2.66
N LYS A 186 16.42 -7.72 2.79
CA LYS A 186 16.22 -7.07 4.08
C LYS A 186 15.02 -6.14 3.99
N THR A 187 14.21 -6.09 5.03
CA THR A 187 12.94 -5.38 5.04
C THR A 187 12.81 -4.51 6.30
N GLU A 188 12.19 -3.35 6.15
CA GLU A 188 11.78 -2.47 7.25
C GLU A 188 10.29 -2.15 7.13
N HIS A 189 9.57 -2.15 8.25
CA HIS A 189 8.16 -1.79 8.29
C HIS A 189 7.98 -0.29 8.41
N ILE A 190 7.30 0.29 7.43
CA ILE A 190 6.78 1.66 7.50
C ILE A 190 5.47 1.68 8.30
N LYS A 191 4.61 0.68 8.08
CA LYS A 191 3.31 0.47 8.75
C LYS A 191 3.00 -1.02 8.80
N GLY A 192 2.33 -1.44 9.87
CA GLY A 192 1.75 -2.78 9.97
C GLY A 192 2.76 -3.82 10.44
N ALA A 193 2.49 -5.08 10.13
CA ALA A 193 3.29 -6.21 10.57
C ALA A 193 3.02 -7.46 9.72
N TYR A 194 3.88 -8.46 9.81
CA TYR A 194 3.60 -9.81 9.34
C TYR A 194 4.30 -10.87 10.18
N VAL A 195 3.84 -12.10 10.08
CA VAL A 195 4.56 -13.25 10.65
C VAL A 195 5.33 -13.96 9.54
N GLN A 196 6.64 -14.06 9.72
CA GLN A 196 7.43 -15.00 8.96
C GLN A 196 7.29 -16.39 9.60
N GLN A 197 6.84 -17.37 8.82
CA GLN A 197 6.83 -18.77 9.20
C GLN A 197 8.08 -19.42 8.63
N ILE A 198 8.85 -20.08 9.49
CA ILE A 198 10.09 -20.76 9.10
C ILE A 198 9.77 -22.23 8.95
N HIS A 199 10.27 -22.82 7.88
CA HIS A 199 10.03 -24.20 7.54
C HIS A 199 11.35 -24.94 7.41
N GLU A 200 11.29 -26.25 7.58
CA GLU A 200 12.40 -27.15 7.33
C GLU A 200 11.92 -28.36 6.52
N GLU A 201 12.77 -28.81 5.60
CA GLU A 201 12.62 -30.13 4.99
C GLU A 201 12.87 -31.19 6.06
N THR A 202 12.04 -32.23 6.10
CA THR A 202 12.08 -33.26 7.14
C THR A 202 11.78 -34.65 6.58
N GLN A 203 11.80 -35.66 7.44
CA GLN A 203 11.49 -37.04 7.07
C GLN A 203 9.97 -37.27 7.01
N ALA A 204 9.56 -38.21 6.15
CA ALA A 204 8.16 -38.60 6.04
C ALA A 204 7.66 -39.15 7.40
N GLY A 205 6.49 -38.70 7.83
CA GLY A 205 5.89 -39.10 9.11
C GLY A 205 6.41 -38.35 10.35
N ALA A 206 7.33 -37.38 10.19
CA ALA A 206 7.69 -36.51 11.31
C ALA A 206 6.45 -35.69 11.78
N PRO A 207 6.32 -35.41 13.10
CA PRO A 207 5.17 -34.65 13.61
C PRO A 207 5.02 -33.30 12.91
N GLY A 208 3.81 -33.04 12.40
CA GLY A 208 3.48 -31.80 11.67
C GLY A 208 4.00 -31.73 10.23
N ALA A 209 4.66 -32.79 9.73
CA ALA A 209 5.15 -32.82 8.36
C ALA A 209 4.02 -33.00 7.34
N GLN A 210 4.05 -32.19 6.28
CA GLN A 210 3.12 -32.25 5.15
C GLN A 210 3.91 -32.33 3.84
N PRO A 211 3.45 -33.13 2.85
CA PRO A 211 4.12 -33.22 1.56
C PRO A 211 4.00 -31.89 0.80
N HIS A 212 5.11 -31.43 0.23
CA HIS A 212 5.17 -30.28 -0.66
C HIS A 212 5.88 -30.65 -1.96
N GLN A 213 5.39 -30.12 -3.06
CA GLN A 213 6.07 -30.21 -4.36
C GLN A 213 7.19 -29.17 -4.38
N LYS A 214 8.44 -29.61 -4.55
CA LYS A 214 9.62 -28.75 -4.59
C LYS A 214 9.94 -28.34 -6.03
N TYR A 215 10.17 -27.05 -6.24
CA TYR A 215 10.50 -26.49 -7.54
C TYR A 215 11.75 -25.62 -7.49
N ARG A 216 12.57 -25.73 -8.53
CA ARG A 216 13.56 -24.71 -8.88
C ARG A 216 12.91 -23.64 -9.72
N LEU A 217 13.11 -22.39 -9.33
CA LEU A 217 12.57 -21.22 -9.99
C LEU A 217 13.69 -20.42 -10.65
N GLU A 218 13.70 -20.43 -11.98
CA GLU A 218 14.70 -19.70 -12.76
C GLU A 218 14.51 -18.18 -12.65
N ALA A 219 15.61 -17.45 -12.83
CA ALA A 219 15.56 -16.01 -12.95
C ALA A 219 14.60 -15.59 -14.08
N THR A 220 13.55 -14.84 -13.74
CA THR A 220 12.59 -14.33 -14.71
C THR A 220 13.21 -13.22 -15.56
N PRO A 221 13.35 -13.38 -16.89
CA PRO A 221 13.83 -12.31 -17.76
C PRO A 221 12.83 -11.15 -17.86
N ARG A 222 13.35 -9.96 -18.19
CA ARG A 222 12.53 -8.77 -18.46
C ARG A 222 11.49 -9.09 -19.54
N TYR A 223 10.24 -8.73 -19.30
CA TYR A 223 9.09 -8.90 -20.20
C TYR A 223 8.55 -10.33 -20.41
N LYS A 224 9.00 -11.35 -19.67
CA LYS A 224 8.30 -12.65 -19.69
C LYS A 224 6.93 -12.54 -19.01
N THR A 225 5.96 -13.25 -19.57
CA THR A 225 4.59 -13.39 -19.03
C THR A 225 4.42 -14.64 -18.17
N GLU A 226 5.45 -15.49 -18.06
CA GLU A 226 5.42 -16.72 -17.28
C GLU A 226 6.76 -16.95 -16.58
N ARG A 227 6.68 -17.44 -15.34
CA ARG A 227 7.80 -18.04 -14.60
C ARG A 227 7.94 -19.49 -15.03
N GLN A 228 9.17 -19.95 -15.15
CA GLN A 228 9.51 -21.34 -15.45
C GLN A 228 9.90 -22.06 -14.16
N PHE A 229 9.33 -23.25 -13.97
CA PHE A 229 9.54 -24.09 -12.81
C PHE A 229 10.12 -25.43 -13.28
N THR A 230 11.20 -25.86 -12.64
CA THR A 230 11.66 -27.25 -12.76
C THR A 230 11.24 -28.00 -11.51
N TYR A 231 10.35 -28.96 -11.66
CA TYR A 231 9.97 -29.85 -10.56
C TYR A 231 11.16 -30.71 -10.12
N LEU A 232 11.42 -30.75 -8.82
CA LEU A 232 12.57 -31.45 -8.22
C LEU A 232 12.18 -32.68 -7.40
N GLY A 233 10.88 -32.92 -7.19
CA GLY A 233 10.37 -34.00 -6.36
C GLY A 233 9.47 -33.48 -5.23
N GLU A 234 8.84 -34.43 -4.54
CA GLU A 234 8.06 -34.17 -3.33
C GLU A 234 8.97 -34.25 -2.10
N VAL A 235 8.79 -33.32 -1.17
CA VAL A 235 9.53 -33.28 0.10
C VAL A 235 8.58 -33.05 1.27
N PRO A 236 8.69 -33.82 2.37
CA PRO A 236 7.97 -33.52 3.60
C PRO A 236 8.54 -32.25 4.23
N MET A 237 7.66 -31.32 4.61
CA MET A 237 8.04 -30.08 5.29
C MET A 237 7.20 -29.84 6.52
N ARG A 238 7.79 -29.21 7.53
CA ARG A 238 7.06 -28.73 8.71
C ARG A 238 7.48 -27.31 9.06
N GLN A 239 6.56 -26.57 9.66
CA GLN A 239 6.86 -25.27 10.27
C GLN A 239 7.69 -25.51 11.55
N SER A 240 8.87 -24.90 11.62
CA SER A 240 9.79 -25.04 12.76
C SER A 240 9.76 -23.83 13.70
N ALA A 241 9.41 -22.64 13.21
CA ALA A 241 9.33 -21.43 14.02
C ALA A 241 8.45 -20.34 13.38
N ARG A 242 8.10 -19.33 14.18
CA ARG A 242 7.40 -18.11 13.76
C ARG A 242 8.16 -16.89 14.27
N LYS A 243 8.27 -15.85 13.46
CA LYS A 243 8.87 -14.55 13.83
C LYS A 243 7.90 -13.43 13.43
N LEU A 244 7.49 -12.60 14.39
CA LEU A 244 6.70 -11.39 14.11
C LEU A 244 7.64 -10.22 13.80
N TYR A 245 7.41 -9.57 12.65
CA TYR A 245 8.04 -8.31 12.32
C TYR A 245 7.00 -7.20 12.21
N SER A 246 7.29 -6.02 12.76
CA SER A 246 6.32 -4.92 12.85
C SER A 246 6.95 -3.54 12.73
N GLU A 247 6.10 -2.51 12.55
CA GLU A 247 6.50 -1.10 12.67
C GLU A 247 7.26 -0.85 13.99
N GLY A 248 8.28 0.02 13.93
CA GLY A 248 9.12 0.39 15.08
C GLY A 248 10.26 -0.58 15.41
N GLN A 249 10.31 -1.74 14.75
CA GLN A 249 11.43 -2.67 14.87
C GLN A 249 12.59 -2.30 13.93
N ALA A 250 13.80 -2.73 14.31
CA ALA A 250 14.95 -2.62 13.43
C ALA A 250 14.74 -3.44 12.14
N PRO A 251 15.32 -3.01 11.01
CA PRO A 251 15.24 -3.76 9.77
C PRO A 251 15.78 -5.18 9.92
N HIS A 252 15.09 -6.15 9.34
CA HIS A 252 15.38 -7.57 9.51
C HIS A 252 15.74 -8.26 8.21
N ASP A 253 16.67 -9.21 8.32
CA ASP A 253 17.21 -9.98 7.21
C ASP A 253 16.40 -11.26 6.96
N PHE A 254 16.33 -11.66 5.70
CA PHE A 254 15.86 -12.98 5.28
C PHE A 254 17.08 -13.81 4.84
N PRO A 255 17.55 -14.74 5.68
CA PRO A 255 18.72 -15.54 5.36
C PRO A 255 18.49 -16.42 4.13
N LEU A 256 19.48 -16.51 3.25
CA LEU A 256 19.42 -17.33 2.03
C LEU A 256 19.16 -18.82 2.31
N SER A 257 19.62 -19.30 3.46
CA SER A 257 19.45 -20.69 3.89
C SER A 257 18.11 -20.98 4.55
N GLU A 258 17.31 -19.95 4.87
CA GLU A 258 16.06 -20.10 5.62
C GLU A 258 14.89 -20.24 4.65
N ILE A 259 14.24 -21.42 4.67
CA ILE A 259 12.97 -21.62 3.98
C ILE A 259 11.89 -20.92 4.79
N HIS A 260 11.17 -20.00 4.17
CA HIS A 260 10.13 -19.25 4.86
C HIS A 260 8.92 -18.98 3.99
N SER A 261 7.82 -18.70 4.66
CA SER A 261 6.64 -18.04 4.09
C SER A 261 6.25 -16.87 4.97
N VAL A 262 5.33 -16.05 4.49
CA VAL A 262 4.72 -14.94 5.23
C VAL A 262 3.25 -15.24 5.43
N ALA A 263 2.82 -15.32 6.69
CA ALA A 263 1.42 -15.51 7.03
C ALA A 263 0.67 -14.17 6.95
N ASP A 264 -0.59 -14.25 6.50
CA ASP A 264 -1.48 -13.10 6.49
C ASP A 264 -1.90 -12.71 7.92
N LEU A 265 -1.71 -11.43 8.24
CA LEU A 265 -2.20 -10.79 9.46
C LEU A 265 -3.18 -9.65 9.16
N GLY A 266 -3.64 -9.50 7.91
CA GLY A 266 -4.44 -8.36 7.44
C GLY A 266 -5.65 -8.07 8.33
N THR A 267 -6.31 -9.10 8.85
CA THR A 267 -7.41 -8.94 9.80
C THR A 267 -7.01 -8.23 11.10
N HIS A 268 -5.79 -8.45 11.59
CA HIS A 268 -5.32 -7.89 12.85
C HIS A 268 -4.53 -6.59 12.68
N VAL A 269 -3.80 -6.43 11.58
CA VAL A 269 -2.83 -5.31 11.40
C VAL A 269 -3.16 -4.40 10.23
N GLY A 270 -4.21 -4.75 9.47
CA GLY A 270 -4.63 -4.04 8.28
C GLY A 270 -3.56 -4.03 7.18
N THR A 271 -3.48 -2.91 6.48
CA THR A 271 -2.55 -2.74 5.37
C THR A 271 -1.12 -2.69 5.90
N SER A 272 -0.23 -3.50 5.32
CA SER A 272 1.19 -3.48 5.68
C SER A 272 2.03 -2.83 4.59
N ILE A 273 2.92 -1.91 4.97
CA ILE A 273 3.81 -1.19 4.07
C ILE A 273 5.24 -1.42 4.51
N THR A 274 6.07 -1.90 3.60
CA THR A 274 7.48 -2.19 3.90
C THR A 274 8.41 -1.64 2.86
N LEU A 275 9.56 -1.12 3.30
CA LEU A 275 10.69 -0.84 2.45
C LEU A 275 11.58 -2.09 2.39
N ALA A 276 11.77 -2.64 1.18
CA ALA A 276 12.53 -3.86 0.97
C ALA A 276 13.75 -3.59 0.09
N ARG A 277 14.89 -4.15 0.47
CA ARG A 277 16.09 -4.14 -0.34
C ARG A 277 16.52 -5.56 -0.69
N THR A 278 16.68 -5.79 -1.98
CA THR A 278 17.35 -6.99 -2.49
C THR A 278 18.82 -6.70 -2.77
N GLY A 279 19.69 -7.67 -2.54
CA GLY A 279 21.08 -7.63 -2.99
C GLY A 279 21.30 -8.28 -4.34
N LYS A 280 22.58 -8.40 -4.68
CA LYS A 280 23.01 -9.26 -5.77
C LYS A 280 22.49 -10.68 -5.55
N ALA A 281 22.12 -11.36 -6.63
CA ALA A 281 21.88 -12.79 -6.59
C ALA A 281 23.17 -13.52 -6.17
N VAL A 282 23.05 -14.35 -5.14
CA VAL A 282 24.10 -15.24 -4.62
C VAL A 282 23.96 -16.63 -5.22
N HIS A 283 22.72 -17.06 -5.50
CA HIS A 283 22.41 -18.29 -6.21
C HIS A 283 21.82 -18.00 -7.60
N ALA A 284 21.95 -18.97 -8.51
CA ALA A 284 21.36 -18.86 -9.84
C ALA A 284 19.82 -18.81 -9.78
N ASP A 285 19.25 -19.65 -8.91
CA ASP A 285 17.82 -19.94 -8.86
C ASP A 285 17.26 -19.80 -7.45
N SER A 286 15.98 -19.46 -7.35
CA SER A 286 15.20 -19.55 -6.11
C SER A 286 14.60 -20.95 -5.99
N ILE A 287 14.17 -21.33 -4.77
CA ILE A 287 13.43 -22.57 -4.54
C ILE A 287 12.03 -22.21 -4.03
N SER A 288 11.00 -22.91 -4.50
CA SER A 288 9.62 -22.75 -4.04
C SER A 288 9.03 -24.11 -3.72
N TYR A 289 8.18 -24.15 -2.70
CA TYR A 289 7.49 -25.35 -2.23
C TYR A 289 5.99 -25.07 -2.28
N ASN A 290 5.22 -25.95 -2.91
CA ASN A 290 3.78 -25.76 -3.05
C ASN A 290 3.02 -26.99 -2.53
N VAL A 291 1.91 -26.75 -1.82
CA VAL A 291 1.07 -27.80 -1.22
C VAL A 291 0.16 -28.49 -2.26
N SER A 292 0.00 -27.91 -3.45
CA SER A 292 -0.84 -28.43 -4.52
C SER A 292 -0.35 -29.79 -5.01
N PRO A 293 -1.26 -30.76 -5.24
CA PRO A 293 -0.93 -32.03 -5.88
C PRO A 293 -0.59 -31.87 -7.38
N GLU A 294 -0.87 -30.72 -7.98
CA GLU A 294 -0.61 -30.45 -9.38
C GLU A 294 0.86 -30.04 -9.61
N ILE A 295 1.56 -30.78 -10.48
CA ILE A 295 2.91 -30.42 -10.91
C ILE A 295 2.84 -29.24 -11.87
N ARG A 296 3.34 -28.09 -11.42
CA ARG A 296 3.40 -26.86 -12.23
C ARG A 296 4.76 -26.74 -12.92
N THR A 297 4.76 -26.59 -14.23
CA THR A 297 5.96 -26.27 -15.03
C THR A 297 6.06 -24.79 -15.37
N THR A 298 4.92 -24.08 -15.36
CA THR A 298 4.86 -22.63 -15.52
C THR A 298 3.86 -22.00 -14.55
N ASN A 299 4.04 -20.72 -14.25
CA ASN A 299 3.04 -19.90 -13.53
C ASN A 299 2.99 -18.53 -14.21
N PRO A 300 1.81 -18.01 -14.58
CA PRO A 300 1.69 -16.68 -15.15
C PRO A 300 2.32 -15.62 -14.23
N LEU A 301 3.26 -14.88 -14.80
CA LEU A 301 3.61 -13.56 -14.30
C LEU A 301 2.49 -12.65 -14.80
N GLY A 302 1.67 -12.12 -13.89
CA GLY A 302 0.67 -11.13 -14.28
C GLY A 302 1.27 -10.10 -15.25
N ARG A 303 0.49 -9.66 -16.24
CA ARG A 303 0.98 -8.67 -17.21
C ARG A 303 1.44 -7.43 -16.44
N ALA A 304 2.57 -6.86 -16.85
CA ALA A 304 3.00 -5.57 -16.30
C ALA A 304 1.82 -4.59 -16.41
N PRO A 305 1.53 -3.82 -15.34
CA PRO A 305 0.39 -2.91 -15.36
C PRO A 305 0.50 -1.96 -16.55
N GLY A 306 -0.66 -1.55 -17.09
CA GLY A 306 -0.69 -0.45 -18.05
C GLY A 306 -0.05 0.79 -17.45
N GLU A 307 0.54 1.66 -18.26
CA GLU A 307 1.23 2.86 -17.77
C GLU A 307 0.35 3.68 -16.82
N GLN A 308 -0.89 3.96 -17.23
CA GLN A 308 -1.86 4.69 -16.42
C GLN A 308 -2.20 3.98 -15.09
N GLN A 309 -2.42 2.66 -15.14
CA GLN A 309 -2.67 1.87 -13.93
C GLN A 309 -1.47 1.90 -12.97
N PHE A 310 -0.25 1.94 -13.51
CA PHE A 310 0.96 2.03 -12.71
C PHE A 310 1.15 3.42 -12.10
N ILE A 311 0.83 4.48 -12.85
CA ILE A 311 0.81 5.86 -12.31
C ILE A 311 -0.22 5.98 -11.18
N GLU A 312 -1.41 5.40 -11.33
CA GLU A 312 -2.43 5.36 -10.29
C GLU A 312 -1.96 4.59 -9.04
N ALA A 313 -1.26 3.45 -9.24
CA ALA A 313 -0.65 2.72 -8.14
C ALA A 313 0.43 3.55 -7.41
N ILE A 314 1.26 4.29 -8.15
CA ILE A 314 2.24 5.22 -7.56
C ILE A 314 1.53 6.32 -6.75
N GLN A 315 0.48 6.93 -7.30
CA GLN A 315 -0.30 7.97 -6.61
C GLN A 315 -0.97 7.45 -5.34
N ARG A 316 -1.48 6.21 -5.38
CA ARG A 316 -1.99 5.52 -4.20
C ARG A 316 -0.90 5.35 -3.14
N SER A 317 0.27 4.81 -3.51
CA SER A 317 1.35 4.61 -2.54
C SER A 317 1.84 5.93 -1.95
N ILE A 318 1.88 7.02 -2.73
CA ILE A 318 2.14 8.37 -2.20
C ILE A 318 1.10 8.75 -1.14
N ALA A 319 -0.19 8.61 -1.46
CA ALA A 319 -1.27 8.95 -0.52
C ALA A 319 -1.21 8.09 0.77
N MET A 320 -0.89 6.79 0.65
CA MET A 320 -0.68 5.93 1.82
C MET A 320 0.49 6.40 2.70
N LEU A 321 1.64 6.78 2.11
CA LEU A 321 2.77 7.33 2.86
C LEU A 321 2.40 8.65 3.56
N GLN A 322 1.64 9.52 2.89
CA GLN A 322 1.18 10.78 3.45
C GLN A 322 0.17 10.56 4.59
N LEU A 323 -0.71 9.56 4.49
CA LEU A 323 -1.61 9.17 5.57
C LEU A 323 -0.85 8.57 6.76
N VAL A 324 0.23 7.79 6.52
CA VAL A 324 1.12 7.31 7.59
C VAL A 324 1.79 8.50 8.30
N GLN A 325 2.24 9.51 7.56
CA GLN A 325 2.77 10.73 8.16
C GLN A 325 1.67 11.49 8.93
N LEU A 326 0.47 11.62 8.37
CA LEU A 326 -0.67 12.26 9.04
C LEU A 326 -1.01 11.56 10.35
N ARG A 327 -0.99 10.22 10.42
CA ARG A 327 -1.14 9.47 11.67
C ARG A 327 -0.15 9.94 12.72
N ARG A 328 1.14 10.00 12.36
CA ARG A 328 2.23 10.39 13.28
C ARG A 328 2.09 11.84 13.72
N ASP A 329 1.76 12.73 12.79
CA ASP A 329 1.55 14.16 13.05
C ASP A 329 0.34 14.40 13.96
N LEU A 330 -0.78 13.70 13.71
CA LEU A 330 -1.99 13.78 14.53
C LEU A 330 -1.73 13.28 15.94
N GLU A 331 -1.08 12.13 16.10
CA GLU A 331 -0.76 11.60 17.43
C GLU A 331 0.14 12.57 18.20
N ALA A 332 1.19 13.09 17.58
CA ALA A 332 2.07 14.08 18.19
C ALA A 332 1.33 15.38 18.57
N HIS A 333 0.45 15.86 17.68
CA HIS A 333 -0.38 17.04 17.92
C HIS A 333 -1.31 16.83 19.12
N LEU A 334 -2.01 15.70 19.20
CA LEU A 334 -2.93 15.39 20.29
C LEU A 334 -2.19 15.19 21.63
N ARG A 335 -1.03 14.52 21.62
CA ARG A 335 -0.18 14.36 22.83
C ARG A 335 0.40 15.70 23.32
N GLY A 336 0.53 16.68 22.44
CA GLY A 336 1.00 18.03 22.78
C GLY A 336 -0.08 18.94 23.36
N LYS A 337 -1.36 18.52 23.36
CA LYS A 337 -2.47 19.28 23.97
C LYS A 337 -2.60 18.92 25.45
N GLU A 338 -3.18 19.84 26.22
CA GLU A 338 -3.57 19.56 27.61
C GLU A 338 -4.64 18.44 27.61
N PRO A 339 -4.50 17.37 28.42
CA PRO A 339 -5.44 16.24 28.39
C PRO A 339 -6.91 16.64 28.63
N SER A 340 -7.14 17.67 29.45
CA SER A 340 -8.47 18.23 29.72
C SER A 340 -9.08 18.99 28.55
N SER A 341 -8.28 19.39 27.57
CA SER A 341 -8.71 20.12 26.36
C SER A 341 -9.09 19.20 25.21
N LEU A 342 -8.83 17.89 25.34
CA LEU A 342 -9.17 16.91 24.31
C LEU A 342 -10.68 16.70 24.23
N THR A 343 -11.21 16.54 23.01
CA THR A 343 -12.56 16.00 22.82
C THR A 343 -12.61 14.53 23.21
N GLU A 344 -13.81 13.95 23.28
CA GLU A 344 -13.95 12.51 23.47
C GLU A 344 -13.37 11.70 22.30
N GLY A 345 -13.60 12.15 21.07
CA GLY A 345 -13.00 11.51 19.88
C GLY A 345 -11.48 11.56 19.89
N GLU A 346 -10.89 12.70 20.24
CA GLU A 346 -9.43 12.84 20.34
C GLU A 346 -8.82 11.93 21.42
N ARG A 347 -9.50 11.75 22.56
CA ARG A 347 -9.08 10.77 23.57
C ARG A 347 -9.09 9.35 23.03
N ARG A 348 -10.18 8.95 22.36
CA ARG A 348 -10.28 7.63 21.71
C ARG A 348 -9.18 7.42 20.68
N HIS A 349 -8.88 8.42 19.85
CA HIS A 349 -7.78 8.32 18.89
C HIS A 349 -6.43 8.04 19.55
N LEU A 350 -6.13 8.68 20.69
CA LEU A 350 -4.90 8.41 21.44
C LEU A 350 -4.87 7.02 22.09
N GLU A 351 -6.03 6.51 22.51
CA GLU A 351 -6.18 5.16 23.05
C GLU A 351 -6.01 4.11 21.94
N ASP A 352 -6.73 4.28 20.84
CA ASP A 352 -6.75 3.38 19.69
C ASP A 352 -5.42 3.39 18.93
N ALA A 353 -4.60 4.44 19.00
CA ALA A 353 -3.33 4.57 18.26
C ALA A 353 -2.35 3.40 18.49
N LYS A 354 -2.54 2.65 19.59
CA LYS A 354 -1.79 1.45 19.95
C LYS A 354 -2.24 0.21 19.19
N ALA A 355 -3.49 0.16 18.76
CA ALA A 355 -4.06 -0.99 18.07
C ALA A 355 -3.33 -1.24 16.74
N PRO A 356 -2.99 -2.50 16.38
CA PRO A 356 -2.21 -2.77 15.18
C PRO A 356 -2.88 -2.33 13.87
N ASN A 357 -4.22 -2.31 13.84
CA ASN A 357 -5.02 -1.86 12.70
C ASN A 357 -5.69 -0.48 12.91
N TYR A 358 -5.18 0.34 13.85
CA TYR A 358 -5.68 1.70 14.15
C TYR A 358 -5.99 2.54 12.90
N PHE A 359 -5.11 2.43 11.91
CA PHE A 359 -5.20 3.20 10.68
C PHE A 359 -6.52 2.92 9.94
N GLU A 360 -6.91 1.64 9.84
CA GLU A 360 -8.12 1.19 9.18
C GLU A 360 -9.37 1.29 10.06
N THR A 361 -9.25 1.06 11.37
CA THR A 361 -10.39 0.95 12.28
C THR A 361 -10.79 2.26 12.96
N SER A 362 -9.89 3.24 13.03
CA SER A 362 -10.13 4.51 13.74
C SER A 362 -9.77 5.73 12.88
N LEU A 363 -8.55 5.79 12.33
CA LEU A 363 -8.11 6.97 11.57
C LEU A 363 -8.91 7.20 10.28
N LEU A 364 -8.96 6.23 9.36
CA LEU A 364 -9.68 6.39 8.09
C LEU A 364 -11.20 6.67 8.30
N PRO A 365 -11.91 5.97 9.20
CA PRO A 365 -13.31 6.30 9.51
C PRO A 365 -13.50 7.72 10.07
N ALA A 366 -12.59 8.20 10.92
CA ALA A 366 -12.67 9.55 11.46
C ALA A 366 -12.43 10.62 10.39
N LEU A 367 -11.50 10.38 9.46
CA LEU A 367 -11.31 11.25 8.30
C LEU A 367 -12.55 11.29 7.40
N ALA A 368 -13.19 10.14 7.15
CA ALA A 368 -14.43 10.06 6.38
C ALA A 368 -15.58 10.81 7.07
N THR A 369 -15.70 10.67 8.40
CA THR A 369 -16.71 11.38 9.21
C THR A 369 -16.48 12.89 9.21
N LEU A 370 -15.21 13.31 9.31
CA LEU A 370 -14.84 14.72 9.22
C LEU A 370 -15.23 15.31 7.86
N ASP A 371 -14.95 14.59 6.77
CA ASP A 371 -15.29 15.02 5.41
C ASP A 371 -16.81 15.23 5.25
N LEU A 372 -17.62 14.25 5.68
CA LEU A 372 -19.09 14.36 5.67
C LEU A 372 -19.62 15.54 6.50
N ALA A 373 -19.06 15.78 7.69
CA ALA A 373 -19.47 16.90 8.53
C ALA A 373 -19.16 18.25 7.85
N LEU A 374 -17.99 18.36 7.23
CA LEU A 374 -17.59 19.55 6.49
C LEU A 374 -18.48 19.79 5.26
N GLU A 375 -18.84 18.73 4.52
CA GLU A 375 -19.77 18.81 3.39
C GLU A 375 -21.18 19.26 3.82
N ALA A 376 -21.65 18.78 4.97
CA ALA A 376 -22.95 19.16 5.54
C ALA A 376 -22.96 20.57 6.18
N GLY A 377 -21.79 21.19 6.36
CA GLY A 377 -21.67 22.45 7.09
C GLY A 377 -21.91 22.30 8.60
N GLU A 378 -21.69 21.10 9.14
CA GLU A 378 -21.93 20.76 10.55
C GLU A 378 -20.59 20.74 11.33
N PRO A 379 -20.61 21.08 12.63
CA PRO A 379 -19.42 20.96 13.47
C PRO A 379 -19.05 19.49 13.67
N SER A 380 -17.78 19.14 13.46
CA SER A 380 -17.28 17.81 13.80
C SER A 380 -17.36 17.57 15.31
N GLN A 381 -17.90 16.42 15.70
CA GLN A 381 -17.89 15.96 17.09
C GLN A 381 -16.63 15.13 17.41
N GLU A 382 -15.86 14.75 16.38
CA GLU A 382 -14.69 13.89 16.55
C GLU A 382 -13.46 14.70 17.01
N PHE A 383 -13.25 15.88 16.42
CA PHE A 383 -12.05 16.71 16.64
C PHE A 383 -12.40 18.13 17.07
N SER A 384 -11.55 18.74 17.90
CA SER A 384 -11.67 20.16 18.23
C SER A 384 -11.31 21.04 17.02
N GLU A 385 -11.72 22.30 17.03
CA GLU A 385 -11.43 23.24 15.93
C GLU A 385 -9.93 23.35 15.58
N SER A 386 -9.07 23.39 16.61
CA SER A 386 -7.61 23.42 16.41
C SER A 386 -7.09 22.17 15.71
N THR A 387 -7.65 21.01 16.02
CA THR A 387 -7.25 19.73 15.43
C THR A 387 -7.83 19.57 14.02
N ILE A 388 -9.05 20.07 13.77
CA ILE A 388 -9.59 20.17 12.41
C ILE A 388 -8.68 21.05 11.53
N ALA A 389 -8.23 22.21 12.03
CA ALA A 389 -7.32 23.08 11.30
C ALA A 389 -5.99 22.38 10.96
N HIS A 390 -5.44 21.63 11.91
CA HIS A 390 -4.25 20.80 11.70
C HIS A 390 -4.48 19.71 10.63
N LEU A 391 -5.58 18.95 10.74
CA LEU A 391 -5.94 17.90 9.79
C LEU A 391 -6.13 18.46 8.37
N ARG A 392 -6.84 19.58 8.22
CA ARG A 392 -7.06 20.22 6.91
C ARG A 392 -5.75 20.58 6.22
N SER A 393 -4.82 21.22 6.93
CA SER A 393 -3.50 21.54 6.38
C SER A 393 -2.71 20.31 5.94
N SER A 394 -2.86 19.19 6.67
CA SER A 394 -2.24 17.93 6.29
C SER A 394 -2.91 17.25 5.10
N LEU A 395 -4.25 17.24 5.05
CA LEU A 395 -5.02 16.64 3.96
C LEU A 395 -4.88 17.40 2.64
N GLU A 396 -4.67 18.72 2.67
CA GLU A 396 -4.38 19.53 1.46
C GLU A 396 -3.13 19.07 0.70
N ARG A 397 -2.23 18.32 1.36
CA ARG A 397 -1.03 17.74 0.73
C ARG A 397 -1.32 16.43 -0.01
N ILE A 398 -2.45 15.79 0.29
CA ILE A 398 -2.86 14.50 -0.27
C ILE A 398 -3.75 14.76 -1.48
N GLN A 399 -3.49 14.06 -2.57
CA GLN A 399 -4.36 14.16 -3.74
C GLN A 399 -5.73 13.55 -3.41
N GLU A 400 -6.79 14.28 -3.75
CA GLU A 400 -8.17 13.94 -3.42
C GLU A 400 -8.59 12.57 -3.96
N THR A 401 -8.32 12.30 -5.24
CA THR A 401 -8.72 11.03 -5.90
C THR A 401 -8.14 9.77 -5.23
N PRO A 402 -6.81 9.64 -5.01
CA PRO A 402 -6.29 8.47 -4.31
C PRO A 402 -6.76 8.41 -2.84
N LEU A 403 -6.93 9.55 -2.15
CA LEU A 403 -7.46 9.58 -0.79
C LEU A 403 -8.88 9.00 -0.71
N HIS A 404 -9.80 9.51 -1.54
CA HIS A 404 -11.19 9.03 -1.57
C HIS A 404 -11.26 7.54 -1.91
N ARG A 405 -10.39 7.07 -2.81
CA ARG A 405 -10.31 5.64 -3.13
C ARG A 405 -9.86 4.81 -1.94
N ILE A 406 -8.84 5.23 -1.20
CA ILE A 406 -8.36 4.54 0.00
C ILE A 406 -9.47 4.48 1.07
N VAL A 407 -10.17 5.60 1.30
CA VAL A 407 -11.29 5.66 2.25
C VAL A 407 -12.44 4.74 1.83
N ALA A 408 -12.87 4.80 0.56
CA ALA A 408 -13.96 3.96 0.07
C ALA A 408 -13.63 2.45 0.11
N GLU A 409 -12.38 2.08 -0.17
CA GLU A 409 -11.91 0.69 -0.03
C GLU A 409 -11.92 0.25 1.44
N ASN A 410 -11.50 1.13 2.37
CA ASN A 410 -11.56 0.85 3.80
C ASN A 410 -12.99 0.66 4.30
N ASP A 411 -13.94 1.50 3.86
CA ASP A 411 -15.35 1.37 4.21
C ASP A 411 -15.94 0.03 3.74
N ALA A 412 -15.56 -0.42 2.53
CA ALA A 412 -15.94 -1.73 2.01
C ALA A 412 -15.34 -2.86 2.87
N HIS A 413 -14.08 -2.74 3.31
CA HIS A 413 -13.44 -3.72 4.18
C HIS A 413 -14.08 -3.80 5.57
N ILE A 414 -14.44 -2.66 6.17
CA ILE A 414 -15.20 -2.59 7.43
C ILE A 414 -16.58 -3.23 7.25
N GLY A 415 -17.29 -2.88 6.18
CA GLY A 415 -18.61 -3.44 5.87
C GLY A 415 -18.59 -4.96 5.66
N ALA A 416 -17.47 -5.49 5.17
CA ALA A 416 -17.24 -6.93 5.01
C ALA A 416 -16.72 -7.62 6.29
N GLY A 417 -16.46 -6.88 7.37
CA GLY A 417 -15.98 -7.44 8.63
C GLY A 417 -14.54 -7.96 8.56
N LEU A 418 -13.69 -7.37 7.73
CA LEU A 418 -12.32 -7.86 7.51
C LEU A 418 -11.37 -7.59 8.67
N PHE A 419 -11.71 -6.68 9.59
CA PHE A 419 -10.84 -6.28 10.70
C PHE A 419 -11.33 -6.84 12.04
N SER A 420 -10.41 -7.37 12.83
CA SER A 420 -10.64 -7.72 14.23
C SER A 420 -10.43 -6.50 15.14
N THR A 421 -11.29 -6.32 16.13
CA THR A 421 -11.15 -5.31 17.19
C THR A 421 -10.73 -5.95 18.53
N GLU A 422 -10.23 -7.19 18.50
CA GLU A 422 -9.90 -7.95 19.71
C GLU A 422 -8.55 -7.55 20.31
N LEU A 423 -7.65 -7.00 19.48
CA LEU A 423 -6.29 -6.64 19.87
C LEU A 423 -6.18 -5.13 20.05
N ASN A 424 -5.78 -4.71 21.25
CA ASN A 424 -5.58 -3.32 21.62
C ASN A 424 -4.14 -2.83 21.38
N ASP A 425 -3.18 -3.75 21.21
CA ASP A 425 -1.78 -3.43 20.96
C ASP A 425 -1.00 -4.56 20.26
N LEU A 426 0.24 -4.25 19.85
CA LEU A 426 1.16 -5.21 19.21
C LEU A 426 1.68 -6.29 20.16
N ASP A 427 1.67 -6.09 21.48
CA ASP A 427 2.14 -7.09 22.43
C ASP A 427 1.10 -8.21 22.61
N GLN A 428 -0.19 -7.87 22.54
CA GLN A 428 -1.27 -8.85 22.46
C GLN A 428 -1.18 -9.68 21.19
N LEU A 429 -0.84 -9.06 20.05
CA LEU A 429 -0.58 -9.79 18.80
C LEU A 429 0.61 -10.75 18.94
N LYS A 430 1.71 -10.33 19.58
CA LYS A 430 2.86 -11.23 19.88
C LYS A 430 2.44 -12.42 20.72
N ALA A 431 1.64 -12.19 21.77
CA ALA A 431 1.16 -13.25 22.64
C ALA A 431 0.26 -14.25 21.88
N LEU A 432 -0.63 -13.76 21.03
CA LEU A 432 -1.48 -14.58 20.16
C LEU A 432 -0.63 -15.46 19.23
N ILE A 433 0.41 -14.89 18.61
CA ILE A 433 1.31 -15.63 17.72
C ILE A 433 2.14 -16.66 18.48
N ALA A 434 2.53 -16.40 19.72
CA ALA A 434 3.30 -17.34 20.54
C ALA A 434 2.45 -18.52 21.05
N ALA A 435 1.13 -18.34 21.18
CA ALA A 435 0.21 -19.37 21.64
C ALA A 435 -0.17 -20.41 20.57
N HIS A 436 0.20 -20.18 19.31
CA HIS A 436 -0.15 -20.98 18.13
C HIS A 436 1.09 -21.33 17.30
#